data_AF-A0A6B3EY63-F1
#
_entry.id   AF-A0A6B3EY63-F1
#
_cell.length_a   1.000
_cell.length_b   1.000
_cell.length_c   1.000
_cell.angle_alpha   90.00
_cell.angle_beta   90.00
_cell.angle_gamma   90.00
#
_symmetry.space_group_name_H-M   'P 1'
#
loop_
_entity.id
_entity.type
_entity.pdbx_description
1 polymer ?
#
loop_
_entity_poly.entity_id
_entity_poly.type
_entity_poly.pdbx_seq_one_letter_code
_entity_poly.pdbx_strand_id
1 'polypeptide(L)'
;RVHTLDGRETAPRAADKNLFVENGAPLPFADAVTSGLSVGTPGTPATWDEALRSWGRTSTRDVLAPATRLARQGFTVDATFRQQTADNAARFRDFPASAKLFLPGGEPPAVGSTLKNPDLARTYDELSRKGLRSLYGGALAQDIVRTATHPPLAPGSTRNARPGKLATADLRAYDVKHQAPTRTGYRGLDVYSIAPSSSGGTTVGEALNILENDKLGKLS
;
A
#
# COMPACT_ATOMS: atom_id res chain seq x y z
N ARG A 1 25.10 1.81 11.22
CA ARG A 1 24.50 3.11 10.81
C ARG A 1 23.00 2.89 10.65
N VAL A 2 22.17 3.87 11.01
CA VAL A 2 20.70 3.76 10.91
C VAL A 2 20.24 4.64 9.75
N HIS A 3 19.39 4.09 8.89
CA HIS A 3 18.87 4.74 7.69
C HIS A 3 17.35 4.58 7.64
N THR A 4 16.68 5.50 6.95
CA THR A 4 15.25 5.36 6.65
C THR A 4 15.00 5.59 5.16
N LEU A 5 14.10 4.79 4.61
CA LEU A 5 13.54 4.96 3.27
C LEU A 5 12.08 5.36 3.41
N ASP A 6 11.72 6.53 2.90
CA ASP A 6 10.33 6.94 2.76
C ASP A 6 9.80 6.45 1.40
N GLY A 7 9.04 5.37 1.50
CA GLY A 7 8.33 4.70 0.41
C GLY A 7 6.86 5.06 0.30
N ARG A 8 6.42 6.12 0.98
CA ARG A 8 5.02 6.52 1.06
C ARG A 8 4.49 6.92 -0.31
N GLU A 9 3.23 6.59 -0.58
CA GLU A 9 2.56 7.04 -1.78
C GLU A 9 2.58 8.57 -1.90
N THR A 10 2.80 9.07 -3.12
CA THR A 10 2.69 10.50 -3.40
C THR A 10 1.32 10.82 -4.01
N ALA A 11 0.77 11.98 -3.67
CA ALA A 11 -0.42 12.46 -4.35
C ALA A 11 -0.14 12.66 -5.85
N PRO A 12 -1.06 12.28 -6.76
CA PRO A 12 -0.95 12.63 -8.17
C PRO A 12 -0.72 14.13 -8.35
N ARG A 13 0.06 14.55 -9.37
CA ARG A 13 0.33 16.00 -9.56
C ARG A 13 -0.91 16.84 -9.84
N ALA A 14 -1.95 16.22 -10.39
CA ALA A 14 -3.23 16.87 -10.64
C ALA A 14 -4.15 16.92 -9.40
N ALA A 15 -3.71 16.39 -8.25
CA ALA A 15 -4.42 16.54 -7.00
C ALA A 15 -4.23 17.95 -6.43
N ASP A 16 -5.29 18.52 -5.87
CA ASP A 16 -5.28 19.79 -5.16
C ASP A 16 -6.01 19.69 -3.82
N LYS A 17 -6.11 20.81 -3.10
CA LYS A 17 -6.78 20.88 -1.79
C LYS A 17 -8.27 20.52 -1.81
N ASN A 18 -8.90 20.55 -2.99
CA ASN A 18 -10.31 20.25 -3.21
C ASN A 18 -10.52 18.83 -3.76
N LEU A 19 -9.49 17.98 -3.80
CA LEU A 19 -9.57 16.62 -4.36
C LEU A 19 -10.78 15.81 -3.86
N PHE A 20 -11.16 16.00 -2.59
CA PHE A 20 -12.29 15.32 -1.95
C PHE A 20 -13.43 16.28 -1.57
N VAL A 21 -13.59 17.39 -2.30
CA VAL A 21 -14.65 18.38 -2.10
C VAL A 21 -15.51 18.46 -3.36
N GLU A 22 -16.82 18.31 -3.21
CA GLU A 22 -17.80 18.39 -4.30
C GLU A 22 -18.92 19.35 -3.89
N ASN A 23 -19.28 20.29 -4.76
CA ASN A 23 -20.30 21.32 -4.47
C ASN A 23 -20.07 22.11 -3.17
N GLY A 24 -18.80 22.33 -2.81
CA GLY A 24 -18.41 23.06 -1.59
C GLY A 24 -18.49 22.25 -0.30
N ALA A 25 -18.83 20.96 -0.35
CA ALA A 25 -18.87 20.06 0.80
C ALA A 25 -17.84 18.93 0.67
N PRO A 26 -17.23 18.47 1.78
CA PRO A 26 -16.36 17.30 1.75
C PRO A 26 -17.17 16.04 1.41
N LEU A 27 -16.55 15.14 0.65
CA LEU A 27 -17.14 13.85 0.35
C LEU A 27 -17.31 13.01 1.63
N PRO A 28 -18.41 12.24 1.76
CA PRO A 28 -18.53 11.24 2.81
C PRO A 28 -17.34 10.27 2.77
N PHE A 29 -16.84 9.88 3.94
CA PHE A 29 -15.63 9.05 4.03
C PHE A 29 -15.71 7.77 3.18
N ALA A 30 -16.84 7.05 3.23
CA ALA A 30 -17.02 5.80 2.49
C ALA A 30 -16.91 5.98 0.96
N ASP A 31 -17.36 7.13 0.46
CA ASP A 31 -17.34 7.50 -0.95
C ASP A 31 -15.97 8.01 -1.39
N ALA A 32 -15.29 8.76 -0.51
CA ALA A 32 -13.93 9.21 -0.75
C ALA A 32 -12.99 8.00 -0.86
N VAL A 33 -12.94 7.15 0.18
CA VAL A 33 -11.96 6.05 0.26
C VAL A 33 -12.15 4.95 -0.78
N THR A 34 -13.39 4.72 -1.21
CA THR A 34 -13.69 3.68 -2.22
C THR A 34 -13.82 4.31 -3.60
N SER A 35 -12.80 5.05 -4.00
CA SER A 35 -12.75 5.75 -5.28
C SER A 35 -11.33 5.79 -5.84
N GLY A 36 -11.21 6.11 -7.13
CA GLY A 36 -9.93 6.38 -7.77
C GLY A 36 -9.22 7.62 -7.21
N LEU A 37 -9.95 8.57 -6.61
CA LEU A 37 -9.37 9.76 -5.98
C LEU A 37 -8.45 9.40 -4.82
N SER A 38 -8.72 8.29 -4.12
CA SER A 38 -7.91 7.80 -3.01
C SER A 38 -6.68 6.99 -3.44
N VAL A 39 -6.41 6.87 -4.74
CA VAL A 39 -5.21 6.18 -5.24
C VAL A 39 -4.06 7.16 -5.38
N GLY A 40 -3.10 7.06 -4.45
CA GLY A 40 -1.78 7.67 -4.58
C GLY A 40 -0.86 6.87 -5.51
N THR A 41 0.28 7.45 -5.88
CA THR A 41 1.30 6.76 -6.67
C THR A 41 1.94 5.65 -5.83
N PRO A 42 1.82 4.36 -6.20
CA PRO A 42 2.29 3.25 -5.37
C PRO A 42 3.82 3.25 -5.21
N GLY A 43 4.30 3.21 -3.96
CA GLY A 43 5.74 3.31 -3.65
C GLY A 43 6.44 2.03 -3.21
N THR A 44 5.68 1.03 -2.79
CA THR A 44 6.21 -0.21 -2.20
C THR A 44 7.24 -0.93 -3.07
N PRO A 45 7.01 -1.18 -4.39
CA PRO A 45 7.99 -1.86 -5.22
C PRO A 45 9.31 -1.10 -5.34
N ALA A 46 9.26 0.24 -5.45
CA ALA A 46 10.47 1.06 -5.54
C ALA A 46 11.24 1.05 -4.23
N THR A 47 10.54 1.03 -3.10
CA THR A 47 11.14 0.95 -1.77
C THR A 47 11.89 -0.35 -1.55
N TRP A 48 11.32 -1.47 -1.99
CA TRP A 48 12.01 -2.77 -1.93
C TRP A 48 13.26 -2.80 -2.80
N ASP A 49 13.16 -2.33 -4.04
CA ASP A 49 14.30 -2.30 -4.96
C ASP A 49 15.41 -1.37 -4.46
N GLU A 50 15.06 -0.20 -3.92
CA GLU A 50 16.02 0.74 -3.35
C GLU A 50 16.72 0.18 -2.10
N ALA A 51 15.97 -0.49 -1.21
CA ALA A 51 16.56 -1.19 -0.07
C ALA A 51 17.54 -2.30 -0.50
N LEU A 52 17.16 -3.08 -1.52
CA LEU A 52 18.00 -4.16 -2.05
C LEU A 52 19.24 -3.62 -2.78
N ARG A 53 19.12 -2.54 -3.55
CA ARG A 53 20.25 -1.88 -4.20
C ARG A 53 21.21 -1.25 -3.19
N SER A 54 20.67 -0.63 -2.13
CA SER A 54 21.48 0.06 -1.13
C SER A 54 22.17 -0.89 -0.15
N TRP A 55 21.47 -1.93 0.30
CA TRP A 55 21.94 -2.79 1.41
C TRP A 55 21.71 -4.29 1.20
N GLY A 56 21.04 -4.68 0.12
CA GLY A 56 20.73 -6.07 -0.16
C GLY A 56 21.94 -6.88 -0.62
N ARG A 57 21.83 -8.20 -0.48
CA ARG A 57 22.77 -9.19 -1.05
C ARG A 57 22.16 -9.98 -2.20
N THR A 58 20.94 -9.66 -2.58
CA THR A 58 20.11 -10.41 -3.53
C THR A 58 19.31 -9.42 -4.36
N SER A 59 18.85 -9.85 -5.53
CA SER A 59 18.13 -8.98 -6.45
C SER A 59 16.62 -8.96 -6.18
N THR A 60 15.94 -7.94 -6.68
CA THR A 60 14.46 -7.85 -6.67
C THR A 60 13.82 -9.10 -7.31
N ARG A 61 14.44 -9.67 -8.34
CA ARG A 61 14.01 -10.92 -8.98
C ARG A 61 14.02 -12.09 -8.01
N ASP A 62 15.09 -12.23 -7.23
CA ASP A 62 15.27 -13.37 -6.34
C ASP A 62 14.29 -13.32 -5.16
N VAL A 63 14.06 -12.13 -4.60
CA VAL A 63 13.10 -11.96 -3.48
C VAL A 63 11.65 -12.11 -3.92
N LEU A 64 11.32 -11.80 -5.18
CA LEU A 64 9.98 -11.98 -5.72
C LEU A 64 9.69 -13.43 -6.11
N ALA A 65 10.70 -14.28 -6.32
CA ALA A 65 10.50 -15.68 -6.68
C ALA A 65 9.63 -16.47 -5.68
N PRO A 66 9.87 -16.45 -4.35
CA PRO A 66 8.98 -17.11 -3.39
C PRO A 66 7.56 -16.52 -3.39
N ALA A 67 7.42 -15.19 -3.46
CA ALA A 67 6.11 -14.54 -3.52
C ALA A 67 5.33 -14.91 -4.79
N THR A 68 6.02 -15.04 -5.92
CA THR A 68 5.45 -15.50 -7.19
C THR A 68 4.93 -16.93 -7.08
N ARG A 69 5.70 -17.83 -6.46
CA ARG A 69 5.26 -19.22 -6.21
C ARG A 69 4.04 -19.24 -5.31
N LEU A 70 4.05 -18.48 -4.21
CA LEU A 70 2.93 -18.41 -3.28
C LEU A 70 1.66 -17.87 -3.95
N ALA A 71 1.76 -16.80 -4.74
CA ALA A 71 0.62 -16.26 -5.48
C ALA A 71 0.07 -17.26 -6.51
N ARG A 72 0.94 -18.04 -7.15
CA ARG A 72 0.56 -19.04 -8.17
C ARG A 72 -0.04 -20.32 -7.56
N GLN A 73 0.61 -20.87 -6.55
CA GLN A 73 0.22 -22.13 -5.91
C GLN A 73 -0.88 -21.93 -4.87
N GLY A 74 -0.95 -20.73 -4.30
CA GLY A 74 -1.88 -20.33 -3.27
C GLY A 74 -1.38 -20.61 -1.87
N PHE A 75 -2.16 -20.15 -0.89
CA PHE A 75 -1.96 -20.40 0.52
C PHE A 75 -3.27 -20.87 1.17
N THR A 76 -3.15 -21.56 2.30
CA THR A 76 -4.31 -22.00 3.08
C THR A 76 -4.95 -20.80 3.77
N VAL A 77 -6.24 -20.61 3.54
CA VAL A 77 -7.04 -19.56 4.17
C VAL A 77 -7.23 -19.90 5.65
N ASP A 78 -6.80 -18.99 6.53
CA ASP A 78 -7.06 -19.06 7.95
C ASP A 78 -8.29 -18.23 8.35
N ALA A 79 -8.63 -18.27 9.64
CA ALA A 79 -9.77 -17.52 10.18
C ALA A 79 -9.58 -16.00 10.04
N THR A 80 -8.36 -15.50 10.19
CA THR A 80 -8.05 -14.06 10.10
C THR A 80 -8.25 -13.54 8.69
N PHE A 81 -7.70 -14.23 7.68
CA PHE A 81 -7.88 -13.87 6.28
C PHE A 81 -9.35 -13.92 5.88
N ARG A 82 -10.07 -14.98 6.28
CA ARG A 82 -11.51 -15.08 6.01
C ARG A 82 -12.27 -13.90 6.63
N GLN A 83 -11.99 -13.57 7.89
CA GLN A 83 -12.67 -12.47 8.58
C GLN A 83 -12.40 -11.12 7.89
N GLN A 84 -11.14 -10.81 7.60
CA GLN A 84 -10.78 -9.56 6.89
C GLN A 84 -11.41 -9.48 5.49
N THR A 85 -11.56 -10.61 4.82
CA THR A 85 -12.28 -10.70 3.55
C THR A 85 -13.78 -10.45 3.72
N ALA A 86 -14.39 -11.03 4.75
CA ALA A 86 -15.80 -10.83 5.08
C ALA A 86 -16.10 -9.35 5.43
N ASP A 87 -15.23 -8.72 6.22
CA ASP A 87 -15.35 -7.31 6.61
C ASP A 87 -15.32 -6.36 5.40
N ASN A 88 -14.70 -6.79 4.29
CA ASN A 88 -14.62 -6.02 3.04
C ASN A 88 -15.50 -6.56 1.91
N ALA A 89 -16.29 -7.62 2.16
CA ALA A 89 -17.02 -8.33 1.10
C ALA A 89 -17.94 -7.41 0.30
N ALA A 90 -18.65 -6.49 0.96
CA ALA A 90 -19.51 -5.53 0.28
C ALA A 90 -18.73 -4.67 -0.73
N ARG A 91 -17.55 -4.17 -0.36
CA ARG A 91 -16.68 -3.41 -1.28
C ARG A 91 -16.13 -4.27 -2.40
N PHE A 92 -15.72 -5.51 -2.10
CA PHE A 92 -15.18 -6.41 -3.12
C PHE A 92 -16.22 -6.78 -4.17
N ARG A 93 -17.50 -6.96 -3.79
CA ARG A 93 -18.60 -7.23 -4.73
C ARG A 93 -18.75 -6.13 -5.79
N ASP A 94 -18.44 -4.88 -5.44
CA ASP A 94 -18.57 -3.74 -6.37
C ASP A 94 -17.52 -3.72 -7.49
N PHE A 95 -16.42 -4.47 -7.37
CA PHE A 95 -15.33 -4.47 -8.36
C PHE A 95 -15.08 -5.89 -8.88
N PRO A 96 -15.31 -6.18 -10.19
CA PRO A 96 -15.25 -7.55 -10.71
C PRO A 96 -13.94 -8.30 -10.45
N ALA A 97 -12.79 -7.61 -10.53
CA ALA A 97 -11.49 -8.20 -10.25
C ALA A 97 -11.35 -8.62 -8.78
N SER A 98 -11.82 -7.79 -7.86
CA SER A 98 -11.81 -8.07 -6.42
C SER A 98 -12.80 -9.17 -6.07
N ALA A 99 -14.02 -9.12 -6.61
CA ALA A 99 -15.03 -10.17 -6.40
C ALA A 99 -14.51 -11.54 -6.88
N LYS A 100 -13.91 -11.60 -8.07
CA LYS A 100 -13.33 -12.84 -8.60
C LYS A 100 -12.23 -13.42 -7.71
N LEU A 101 -11.39 -12.57 -7.13
CA LEU A 101 -10.24 -12.99 -6.33
C LEU A 101 -10.63 -13.35 -4.89
N PHE A 102 -11.41 -12.50 -4.23
CA PHE A 102 -11.69 -12.58 -2.80
C PHE A 102 -13.06 -13.17 -2.46
N LEU A 103 -13.97 -13.24 -3.43
CA LEU A 103 -15.32 -13.80 -3.24
C LEU A 103 -15.62 -14.88 -4.28
N PRO A 104 -14.81 -15.95 -4.38
CA PRO A 104 -15.07 -17.03 -5.33
C PRO A 104 -16.43 -17.68 -5.01
N GLY A 105 -17.34 -17.68 -5.99
CA GLY A 105 -18.72 -18.12 -5.78
C GLY A 105 -19.62 -17.12 -5.05
N GLY A 106 -19.16 -15.87 -4.87
CA GLY A 106 -19.92 -14.77 -4.26
C GLY A 106 -19.69 -14.56 -2.77
N GLU A 107 -18.95 -15.46 -2.11
CA GLU A 107 -18.73 -15.46 -0.66
C GLU A 107 -17.24 -15.54 -0.29
N PRO A 108 -16.84 -15.06 0.91
CA PRO A 108 -15.47 -15.22 1.38
C PRO A 108 -15.02 -16.68 1.37
N PRO A 109 -13.75 -16.98 1.03
CA PRO A 109 -13.27 -18.34 0.95
C PRO A 109 -13.34 -19.03 2.32
N ALA A 110 -13.67 -20.32 2.30
CA ALA A 110 -13.75 -21.12 3.52
C ALA A 110 -12.37 -21.26 4.20
N VAL A 111 -12.34 -21.28 5.53
CA VAL A 111 -11.12 -21.64 6.28
C VAL A 111 -10.67 -23.05 5.86
N GLY A 112 -9.37 -23.22 5.66
CA GLY A 112 -8.77 -24.46 5.15
C GLY A 112 -8.76 -24.59 3.62
N SER A 113 -9.52 -23.75 2.90
CA SER A 113 -9.45 -23.71 1.44
C SER A 113 -8.14 -23.06 0.95
N THR A 114 -7.80 -23.24 -0.32
CA THR A 114 -6.63 -22.60 -0.94
C THR A 114 -7.03 -21.38 -1.74
N LEU A 115 -6.51 -20.20 -1.38
CA LEU A 115 -6.65 -19.00 -2.20
C LEU A 115 -5.43 -18.81 -3.10
N LYS A 116 -5.67 -18.65 -4.40
CA LYS A 116 -4.65 -18.40 -5.44
C LYS A 116 -4.84 -17.02 -6.04
N ASN A 117 -3.74 -16.35 -6.37
CA ASN A 117 -3.75 -15.08 -7.09
C ASN A 117 -2.85 -15.16 -8.34
N PRO A 118 -3.28 -15.87 -9.40
CA PRO A 118 -2.47 -16.05 -10.61
C PRO A 118 -2.18 -14.73 -11.34
N ASP A 119 -3.01 -13.70 -11.15
CA ASP A 119 -2.83 -12.38 -11.77
C ASP A 119 -1.66 -11.65 -11.09
N LEU A 120 -1.60 -11.68 -9.75
CA LEU A 120 -0.45 -11.17 -9.00
C LEU A 120 0.83 -11.98 -9.28
N ALA A 121 0.73 -13.29 -9.46
CA ALA A 121 1.88 -14.10 -9.86
C ALA A 121 2.46 -13.63 -11.21
N ARG A 122 1.61 -13.32 -12.20
CA ARG A 122 2.05 -12.75 -13.48
C ARG A 122 2.66 -11.36 -13.32
N THR A 123 2.12 -10.53 -12.44
CA THR A 123 2.70 -9.23 -12.09
C THR A 123 4.11 -9.41 -11.51
N TYR A 124 4.30 -10.29 -10.52
CA TYR A 124 5.62 -10.55 -9.95
C TYR A 124 6.60 -11.17 -10.95
N ASP A 125 6.15 -12.07 -11.83
CA ASP A 125 6.96 -12.60 -12.94
C ASP A 125 7.39 -11.49 -13.92
N GLU A 126 6.54 -10.51 -14.17
CA GLU A 126 6.86 -9.36 -15.00
C GLU A 126 7.89 -8.45 -14.34
N LEU A 127 7.70 -8.10 -13.06
CA LEU A 127 8.67 -7.29 -12.30
C LEU A 127 10.02 -8.01 -12.17
N SER A 128 10.00 -9.33 -11.98
CA SER A 128 11.20 -10.16 -11.89
C SER A 128 12.01 -10.19 -13.19
N ARG A 129 11.34 -10.15 -14.36
CA ARG A 129 12.00 -10.23 -15.67
C ARG A 129 12.36 -8.87 -16.26
N LYS A 130 11.49 -7.87 -16.07
CA LYS A 130 11.63 -6.55 -16.69
C LYS A 130 12.13 -5.49 -15.70
N GLY A 131 12.25 -5.81 -14.41
CA GLY A 131 12.46 -4.82 -13.37
C GLY A 131 11.24 -3.92 -13.19
N LEU A 132 11.39 -2.89 -12.36
CA LEU A 132 10.28 -2.00 -11.98
C LEU A 132 9.80 -1.09 -13.12
N ARG A 133 10.52 -1.03 -14.24
CA ARG A 133 10.13 -0.22 -15.41
C ARG A 133 8.73 -0.51 -15.92
N SER A 134 8.23 -1.74 -15.74
CA SER A 134 6.87 -2.07 -16.17
C SER A 134 5.81 -1.34 -15.32
N LEU A 135 6.04 -1.24 -14.01
CA LEU A 135 5.14 -0.59 -13.05
C LEU A 135 5.25 0.94 -13.09
N TYR A 136 6.45 1.49 -13.32
CA TYR A 136 6.66 2.94 -13.33
C TYR A 136 6.73 3.56 -14.74
N GLY A 137 6.52 2.79 -15.80
CA GLY A 137 6.51 3.36 -17.16
C GLY A 137 6.05 2.44 -18.28
N GLY A 138 5.64 1.21 -17.99
CA GLY A 138 5.24 0.21 -18.98
C GLY A 138 3.77 -0.18 -18.89
N ALA A 139 3.47 -1.44 -19.24
CA ALA A 139 2.09 -1.93 -19.34
C ALA A 139 1.35 -1.92 -17.99
N LEU A 140 2.04 -2.26 -16.89
CA LEU A 140 1.44 -2.21 -15.55
C LEU A 140 1.13 -0.76 -15.15
N ALA A 141 1.99 0.20 -15.50
CA ALA A 141 1.72 1.62 -15.25
C ALA A 141 0.42 2.08 -15.92
N GLN A 142 0.21 1.68 -17.18
CA GLN A 142 -0.99 2.00 -17.94
C GLN A 142 -2.24 1.33 -17.34
N ASP A 143 -2.12 0.08 -16.88
CA ASP A 143 -3.22 -0.65 -16.24
C ASP A 143 -3.64 -0.03 -14.91
N ILE A 144 -2.68 0.35 -14.07
CA ILE A 144 -2.92 1.06 -12.81
C ILE A 144 -3.64 2.38 -13.07
N VAL A 145 -3.12 3.20 -13.98
CA VAL A 145 -3.71 4.51 -14.31
C VAL A 145 -5.11 4.35 -14.89
N ARG A 146 -5.31 3.41 -15.82
CA ARG A 146 -6.63 3.12 -16.39
C ARG A 146 -7.61 2.73 -15.29
N THR A 147 -7.22 1.81 -14.40
CA THR A 147 -8.10 1.33 -13.32
C THR A 147 -8.41 2.45 -12.31
N ALA A 148 -7.43 3.27 -11.95
CA ALA A 148 -7.65 4.39 -11.03
C ALA A 148 -8.54 5.48 -11.64
N THR A 149 -8.34 5.82 -12.92
CA THR A 149 -9.10 6.87 -13.62
C THR A 149 -10.46 6.39 -14.12
N HIS A 150 -10.62 5.08 -14.35
CA HIS A 150 -11.87 4.47 -14.79
C HIS A 150 -12.15 3.20 -13.96
N PRO A 151 -12.54 3.35 -12.68
CA PRO A 151 -12.76 2.21 -11.81
C PRO A 151 -13.86 1.28 -12.36
N PRO A 152 -13.57 0.00 -12.62
CA PRO A 152 -14.55 -0.91 -13.19
C PRO A 152 -15.55 -1.35 -12.13
N LEU A 153 -16.78 -0.85 -12.22
CA LEU A 153 -17.87 -1.25 -11.34
C LEU A 153 -18.59 -2.50 -11.87
N ALA A 154 -19.00 -3.37 -10.96
CA ALA A 154 -19.82 -4.53 -11.27
C ALA A 154 -21.22 -4.10 -11.77
N PRO A 155 -21.85 -4.84 -12.68
CA PRO A 155 -23.23 -4.58 -13.09
C PRO A 155 -24.17 -4.50 -11.88
N GLY A 156 -24.96 -3.43 -11.80
CA GLY A 156 -25.91 -3.21 -10.71
C GLY A 156 -25.30 -2.65 -9.42
N SER A 157 -23.99 -2.36 -9.38
CA SER A 157 -23.41 -1.62 -8.26
C SER A 157 -23.99 -0.19 -8.22
N THR A 158 -24.37 0.25 -7.03
CA THR A 158 -24.82 1.64 -6.77
C THR A 158 -23.68 2.54 -6.30
N ARG A 159 -22.44 2.02 -6.23
CA ARG A 159 -21.29 2.76 -5.77
C ARG A 159 -20.89 3.85 -6.76
N ASN A 160 -20.67 5.06 -6.27
CA ASN A 160 -20.03 6.13 -7.04
C ASN A 160 -18.50 6.11 -6.85
N ALA A 161 -17.81 5.24 -7.60
CA ALA A 161 -16.36 5.19 -7.60
C ALA A 161 -15.78 6.31 -8.48
N ARG A 162 -15.57 7.50 -7.88
CA ARG A 162 -15.07 8.69 -8.59
C ARG A 162 -13.73 8.41 -9.30
N PRO A 163 -13.57 8.86 -10.56
CA PRO A 163 -12.31 8.81 -11.30
C PRO A 163 -11.14 9.45 -10.53
N GLY A 164 -10.02 8.74 -10.45
CA GLY A 164 -8.77 9.25 -9.89
C GLY A 164 -8.08 10.29 -10.76
N LYS A 165 -7.03 10.88 -10.20
CA LYS A 165 -6.17 11.87 -10.88
C LYS A 165 -4.78 11.34 -11.24
N LEU A 166 -4.52 10.06 -10.97
CA LEU A 166 -3.23 9.42 -11.22
C LEU A 166 -2.90 9.38 -12.72
N ALA A 167 -1.71 9.82 -13.10
CA ALA A 167 -1.19 9.73 -14.46
C ALA A 167 0.06 8.85 -14.54
N THR A 168 0.36 8.32 -15.73
CA THR A 168 1.58 7.50 -15.95
C THR A 168 2.86 8.31 -15.69
N ALA A 169 2.79 9.62 -15.86
CA ALA A 169 3.89 10.50 -15.56
C ALA A 169 4.12 10.66 -14.05
N ASP A 170 3.10 10.47 -13.19
CA ASP A 170 3.28 10.45 -11.73
C ASP A 170 4.02 9.19 -11.30
N LEU A 171 3.61 8.03 -11.84
CA LEU A 171 4.33 6.76 -11.66
C LEU A 171 5.79 6.88 -12.12
N ARG A 172 6.04 7.46 -13.28
CA ARG A 172 7.41 7.65 -13.82
C ARG A 172 8.28 8.54 -12.94
N ALA A 173 7.68 9.53 -12.29
CA ALA A 173 8.39 10.49 -11.45
C ALA A 173 8.48 10.04 -9.98
N TYR A 174 7.92 8.89 -9.63
CA TYR A 174 7.98 8.37 -8.27
C TYR A 174 9.43 8.07 -7.87
N ASP A 175 9.80 8.48 -6.67
CA ASP A 175 11.13 8.20 -6.10
C ASP A 175 11.03 7.97 -4.59
N VAL A 176 11.94 7.16 -4.07
CA VAL A 176 12.05 6.83 -2.64
C VAL A 176 12.94 7.87 -1.98
N LYS A 177 12.47 8.51 -0.90
CA LYS A 177 13.30 9.51 -0.22
C LYS A 177 14.19 8.85 0.81
N HIS A 178 15.47 9.19 0.78
CA HIS A 178 16.41 8.87 1.84
C HIS A 178 16.39 9.97 2.88
N GLN A 179 16.05 9.63 4.10
CA GLN A 179 15.97 10.61 5.19
C GLN A 179 16.71 10.11 6.42
N ALA A 180 17.34 11.05 7.13
CA ALA A 180 17.93 10.75 8.42
C ALA A 180 16.81 10.34 9.39
N PRO A 181 16.98 9.24 10.14
CA PRO A 181 15.97 8.81 11.12
C PRO A 181 15.72 9.91 12.14
N THR A 182 14.52 9.94 12.72
CA THR A 182 14.36 10.66 13.99
C THR A 182 15.21 9.94 15.04
N ARG A 183 15.75 10.70 15.99
CA ARG A 183 16.55 10.18 17.10
C ARG A 183 16.15 10.95 18.35
N THR A 184 15.80 10.22 19.40
CA THR A 184 15.69 10.78 20.74
C THR A 184 16.48 9.95 21.74
N GLY A 185 16.96 10.57 22.81
CA GLY A 185 17.48 9.86 23.97
C GLY A 185 16.32 9.43 24.87
N TYR A 186 16.42 8.27 25.50
CA TYR A 186 15.51 7.90 26.58
C TYR A 186 16.24 6.99 27.59
N ARG A 187 16.49 7.51 28.80
CA ARG A 187 17.10 6.77 29.92
C ARG A 187 18.42 6.07 29.54
N GLY A 188 19.28 6.77 28.81
CA GLY A 188 20.59 6.28 28.37
C GLY A 188 20.56 5.44 27.09
N LEU A 189 19.40 5.26 26.46
CA LEU A 189 19.27 4.60 25.16
C LEU A 189 19.08 5.62 24.03
N ASP A 190 19.61 5.31 22.85
CA ASP A 190 19.21 5.97 21.61
C ASP A 190 17.98 5.28 21.01
N VAL A 191 16.90 6.04 20.82
CA VAL A 191 15.69 5.58 20.16
C VAL A 191 15.63 6.20 18.77
N TYR A 192 15.77 5.35 17.75
CA TYR A 192 15.64 5.75 16.35
C TYR A 192 14.27 5.39 15.80
N SER A 193 13.69 6.24 14.97
CA SER A 193 12.42 5.97 14.31
C SER A 193 12.36 6.59 12.90
N ILE A 194 11.25 6.34 12.21
CA ILE A 194 11.00 6.78 10.85
C ILE A 194 10.95 8.31 10.78
N ALA A 195 11.60 8.89 9.78
CA ALA A 195 11.52 10.30 9.47
C ALA A 195 10.10 10.71 8.99
N PRO A 196 9.77 12.02 8.96
CA PRO A 196 8.69 12.51 8.12
C PRO A 196 8.82 11.93 6.70
N SER A 197 7.77 11.53 6.00
CA SER A 197 6.37 11.95 6.20
C SER A 197 5.58 11.24 7.29
N SER A 198 6.17 10.34 8.06
CA SER A 198 5.51 9.74 9.23
C SER A 198 5.58 10.66 10.46
N SER A 199 4.48 10.76 11.21
CA SER A 199 4.46 11.43 12.51
C SER A 199 4.94 10.52 13.66
N GLY A 200 5.03 9.21 13.43
CA GLY A 200 5.32 8.25 14.51
C GLY A 200 6.66 8.53 15.19
N GLY A 201 7.70 8.87 14.43
CA GLY A 201 9.02 9.13 14.98
C GLY A 201 9.09 10.39 15.86
N THR A 202 8.34 11.44 15.52
CA THR A 202 8.29 12.67 16.30
C THR A 202 7.40 12.53 17.53
N THR A 203 6.20 11.95 17.37
CA THR A 203 5.23 11.83 18.47
C THR A 203 5.69 10.85 19.54
N VAL A 204 6.29 9.70 19.15
CA VAL A 204 6.89 8.78 20.13
C VAL A 204 8.09 9.43 20.80
N GLY A 205 8.93 10.15 20.04
CA GLY A 205 10.07 10.86 20.61
C GLY A 205 9.66 11.89 21.65
N GLU A 206 8.63 12.70 21.35
CA GLU A 206 8.06 13.67 22.28
C GLU A 206 7.48 13.00 23.53
N ALA A 207 6.69 11.94 23.37
CA ALA A 207 6.12 11.20 24.50
C ALA A 207 7.22 10.62 25.41
N LEU A 208 8.30 10.07 24.84
CA LEU A 208 9.43 9.57 25.62
C LEU A 208 10.13 10.70 26.39
N ASN A 209 10.30 11.87 25.78
CA ASN A 209 10.92 13.02 26.45
C ASN A 209 10.06 13.53 27.62
N ILE A 210 8.73 13.50 27.49
CA ILE A 210 7.83 13.83 28.60
C ILE A 210 7.99 12.79 29.72
N LEU A 211 7.90 11.51 29.38
CA LEU A 211 7.98 10.38 30.33
C LEU A 211 9.34 10.23 31.01
N GLU A 212 10.40 10.79 30.44
CA GLU A 212 11.75 10.74 31.03
C GLU A 212 11.81 11.46 32.39
N ASN A 213 10.93 12.46 32.59
CA ASN A 213 10.84 13.23 33.82
C ASN A 213 10.23 12.44 34.99
N ASP A 214 9.57 11.32 34.72
CA ASP A 214 8.88 10.51 35.72
C ASP A 214 9.68 9.27 36.15
N LYS A 215 9.38 8.73 37.34
CA LYS A 215 9.91 7.44 37.82
C LYS A 215 8.92 6.32 37.50
N LEU A 216 8.74 6.01 36.22
CA LEU A 216 7.74 5.02 35.77
C LEU A 216 7.86 3.66 36.46
N GLY A 217 9.08 3.20 36.77
CA GLY A 217 9.31 1.94 37.50
C GLY A 217 8.82 1.92 38.96
N LYS A 218 8.27 3.04 39.47
CA LYS A 218 7.67 3.15 40.80
C LYS A 218 6.15 3.35 40.75
N LEU A 219 5.54 3.29 39.57
CA LEU A 219 4.09 3.44 39.37
C LEU A 219 3.33 2.10 39.39
N SER A 220 3.98 1.01 39.82
CA SER A 220 3.38 -0.31 40.00
C SER A 220 2.78 -0.50 41.39
#